data_AF-A0A3T0N4J4-F1
#
_entry.id   AF-A0A3T0N4J4-F1
#
_cell.length_a   1.000
_cell.length_b   1.000
_cell.length_c   1.000
_cell.angle_alpha   90.00
_cell.angle_beta   90.00
_cell.angle_gamma   90.00
#
_symmetry.space_group_name_H-M   'P 1'
#
loop_
_entity.id
_entity.type
_entity.pdbx_description
1 polymer ?
#
loop_
_entity_poly.entity_id
_entity_poly.type
_entity_poly.pdbx_seq_one_letter_code
_entity_poly.pdbx_strand_id
1 'polypeptide(L)'
;MPNETGGPLYSLAHLTLINATAPELIYIAARAGYDAVSPRFIQMNVPGEFRESPIDMQMVSATKTALQTTGLKVLDVELARITEDCDPRSFEAACELGGELGATRMIMSAWTPTRDDRNFIVDCYAETCEIAAPFGLSVDLEFPSFSRLRTLDEALDIVRAADQPNGGILVDTLYLHLSRVDLAELLHVPADLLNFLHISDALPGIADTREGMIQLARDARLYPGEGCIDFAGIIERMPPVDYSIELPNQSRVTELGFEEHARRCLQHAKRTFGHVRSERRTHPIPLQESTQTDGQRAY
;
A
#
# COMPACT_ATOMS: atom_id res chain seq x y z
N MET A 1 17.01 -3.30 14.91
CA MET A 1 16.69 -4.30 15.95
C MET A 1 15.20 -4.54 15.88
N PRO A 2 14.72 -5.74 15.49
CA PRO A 2 13.29 -6.02 15.46
C PRO A 2 12.72 -5.91 16.86
N ASN A 3 11.53 -5.33 16.99
CA ASN A 3 10.89 -5.08 18.27
C ASN A 3 10.46 -6.43 18.87
N GLU A 4 11.15 -6.91 19.92
CA GLU A 4 11.02 -8.27 20.49
C GLU A 4 9.65 -8.59 21.15
N THR A 5 8.62 -7.75 21.02
CA THR A 5 7.28 -7.99 21.61
C THR A 5 6.05 -7.47 20.84
N GLY A 6 6.18 -6.86 19.65
CA GLY A 6 5.05 -6.16 19.03
C GLY A 6 4.35 -6.95 17.93
N GLY A 7 3.01 -7.10 18.00
CA GLY A 7 2.21 -7.50 16.84
C GLY A 7 2.31 -6.50 15.67
N PRO A 8 1.60 -6.74 14.55
CA PRO A 8 1.63 -5.85 13.40
C PRO A 8 1.18 -4.44 13.78
N LEU A 9 1.83 -3.42 13.21
CA LEU A 9 1.36 -2.04 13.37
C LEU A 9 0.05 -1.84 12.61
N TYR A 10 -0.84 -1.04 13.16
CA TYR A 10 -2.02 -0.55 12.44
C TYR A 10 -1.81 0.92 12.06
N SER A 11 -1.77 1.18 10.76
CA SER A 11 -1.70 2.52 10.18
C SER A 11 -3.06 3.00 9.69
N LEU A 12 -3.33 4.30 9.81
CA LEU A 12 -4.49 4.95 9.21
C LEU A 12 -4.10 5.50 7.83
N ALA A 13 -4.62 4.88 6.76
CA ALA A 13 -4.41 5.34 5.39
C ALA A 13 -5.14 6.66 5.11
N HIS A 14 -4.54 7.52 4.29
CA HIS A 14 -5.08 8.85 4.05
C HIS A 14 -6.43 8.80 3.33
N LEU A 15 -6.60 7.86 2.38
CA LEU A 15 -7.87 7.74 1.63
C LEU A 15 -9.07 7.42 2.55
N THR A 16 -8.86 6.79 3.70
CA THR A 16 -9.92 6.59 4.72
C THR A 16 -10.55 7.91 5.15
N LEU A 17 -9.76 8.98 5.22
CA LEU A 17 -10.17 10.33 5.62
C LEU A 17 -9.69 11.36 4.59
N ILE A 18 -10.04 11.19 3.31
CA ILE A 18 -9.49 11.94 2.16
C ILE A 18 -9.51 13.48 2.27
N ASN A 19 -10.36 14.05 3.14
CA ASN A 19 -10.45 15.49 3.37
C ASN A 19 -9.76 15.97 4.65
N ALA A 20 -9.10 15.09 5.40
CA ALA A 20 -8.25 15.47 6.52
C ALA A 20 -6.87 15.88 6.00
N THR A 21 -6.32 16.95 6.54
CA THR A 21 -4.90 17.29 6.37
C THR A 21 -4.00 16.27 7.08
N ALA A 22 -2.71 16.20 6.73
CA ALA A 22 -1.78 15.28 7.40
C ALA A 22 -1.72 15.47 8.94
N PRO A 23 -1.69 16.71 9.50
CA PRO A 23 -1.77 16.92 10.95
C PRO A 23 -3.09 16.42 11.56
N GLU A 24 -4.23 16.66 10.90
CA GLU A 24 -5.54 16.18 11.36
C GLU A 24 -5.58 14.64 11.37
N LEU A 25 -5.09 14.00 10.31
CA LEU A 25 -4.96 12.54 10.19
C LEU A 25 -4.18 11.98 11.39
N ILE A 26 -3.05 12.58 11.73
CA ILE A 26 -2.20 12.17 12.87
C ILE A 26 -2.94 12.31 14.20
N TYR A 27 -3.55 13.46 14.47
CA TYR A 27 -4.28 13.66 15.72
C TYR A 27 -5.49 12.74 15.85
N ILE A 28 -6.20 12.46 14.74
CA ILE A 28 -7.33 11.53 14.71
C ILE A 28 -6.84 10.11 14.95
N ALA A 29 -5.79 9.67 14.25
CA ALA A 29 -5.18 8.34 14.40
C ALA A 29 -4.76 8.10 15.86
N ALA A 30 -4.15 9.08 16.51
CA ALA A 30 -3.72 8.98 17.90
C ALA A 30 -4.90 8.81 18.86
N ARG A 31 -5.97 9.59 18.69
CA ARG A 31 -7.19 9.48 19.52
C ARG A 31 -8.03 8.24 19.21
N ALA A 32 -7.90 7.67 18.02
CA ALA A 32 -8.53 6.42 17.62
C ALA A 32 -7.74 5.18 18.09
N GLY A 33 -6.44 5.33 18.41
CA GLY A 33 -5.59 4.27 18.96
C GLY A 33 -4.76 3.51 17.92
N TYR A 34 -4.48 4.14 16.78
CA TYR A 34 -3.56 3.63 15.76
C TYR A 34 -2.10 3.69 16.24
N ASP A 35 -1.22 2.93 15.58
CA ASP A 35 0.22 2.92 15.84
C ASP A 35 0.99 3.81 14.85
N ALA A 36 0.42 4.02 13.66
CA ALA A 36 1.02 4.80 12.59
C ALA A 36 -0.03 5.54 11.73
N VAL A 37 0.46 6.38 10.81
CA VAL A 37 -0.31 6.99 9.72
C VAL A 37 0.39 6.78 8.38
N SER A 38 -0.40 6.83 7.31
CA SER A 38 0.08 6.78 5.92
C SER A 38 -0.39 8.06 5.20
N PRO A 39 0.28 9.20 5.41
CA PRO A 39 -0.13 10.48 4.85
C PRO A 39 0.07 10.54 3.32
N ARG A 40 -0.77 11.34 2.66
CA ARG A 40 -0.60 11.69 1.26
C ARG A 40 0.26 12.94 1.13
N PHE A 41 1.50 12.78 0.67
CA PHE A 41 2.40 13.90 0.32
C PHE A 41 2.48 14.17 -1.17
N ILE A 42 1.89 13.31 -1.99
CA ILE A 42 1.82 13.48 -3.44
C ILE A 42 0.39 13.89 -3.80
N GLN A 43 0.23 15.10 -4.33
CA GLN A 43 -1.07 15.62 -4.75
C GLN A 43 -1.49 15.00 -6.09
N MET A 44 -2.68 14.40 -6.14
CA MET A 44 -3.17 13.69 -7.32
C MET A 44 -3.97 14.58 -8.29
N ASN A 45 -4.35 15.79 -7.87
CA ASN A 45 -5.21 16.72 -8.59
C ASN A 45 -6.53 16.09 -9.05
N VAL A 46 -7.15 15.27 -8.18
CA VAL A 46 -8.43 14.60 -8.48
C VAL A 46 -9.62 15.31 -7.82
N PRO A 47 -10.85 15.17 -8.35
CA PRO A 47 -12.04 15.75 -7.72
C PRO A 47 -12.20 15.30 -6.26
N GLY A 48 -12.42 16.26 -5.37
CA GLY A 48 -12.65 16.01 -3.94
C GLY A 48 -11.38 15.86 -3.09
N GLU A 49 -10.19 16.03 -3.67
CA GLU A 49 -8.92 16.07 -2.93
C GLU A 49 -8.75 17.40 -2.16
N PHE A 50 -7.90 17.38 -1.13
CA PHE A 50 -7.46 18.58 -0.42
C PHE A 50 -6.83 19.61 -1.38
N ARG A 51 -6.95 20.90 -1.06
CA ARG A 51 -6.51 22.00 -1.96
C ARG A 51 -5.12 22.51 -1.62
N GLU A 52 -4.73 22.39 -0.37
CA GLU A 52 -3.47 22.83 0.19
C GLU A 52 -2.37 21.84 -0.19
N SER A 53 -1.16 22.34 -0.49
CA SER A 53 -0.05 21.45 -0.75
C SER A 53 0.35 20.75 0.55
N PRO A 54 0.40 19.40 0.58
CA PRO A 54 0.70 18.66 1.79
C PRO A 54 2.17 18.81 2.21
N ILE A 55 3.01 19.34 1.32
CA ILE A 55 4.45 19.55 1.51
C ILE A 55 4.82 21.04 1.61
N ASP A 56 3.86 21.95 1.75
CA ASP A 56 4.20 23.34 2.06
C ASP A 56 4.79 23.49 3.47
N MET A 57 5.55 24.56 3.68
CA MET A 57 6.31 24.77 4.92
C MET A 57 5.43 24.79 6.18
N GLN A 58 4.21 25.33 6.10
CA GLN A 58 3.31 25.42 7.24
C GLN A 58 2.72 24.04 7.55
N MET A 59 2.30 23.30 6.52
CA MET A 59 1.77 21.95 6.64
C MET A 59 2.82 20.97 7.16
N VAL A 60 4.06 21.05 6.67
CA VAL A 60 5.18 20.24 7.14
C VAL A 60 5.49 20.52 8.61
N SER A 61 5.54 21.79 9.01
CA SER A 61 5.77 22.18 10.41
C SER A 61 4.65 21.67 11.34
N ALA A 62 3.39 21.79 10.92
CA ALA A 62 2.25 21.27 11.66
C ALA A 62 2.27 19.74 11.76
N THR A 63 2.68 19.05 10.68
CA THR A 63 2.79 17.59 10.61
C THR A 63 3.86 17.09 11.59
N LYS A 64 5.04 17.71 11.57
CA LYS A 64 6.13 17.40 12.52
C LYS A 64 5.69 17.61 13.97
N THR A 65 4.99 18.71 14.25
CA THR A 65 4.44 19.00 15.59
C THR A 65 3.44 17.93 16.02
N ALA A 66 2.54 17.50 15.12
CA ALA A 66 1.56 16.47 15.42
C ALA A 66 2.21 15.12 15.71
N LEU A 67 3.23 14.70 14.93
CA LEU A 67 3.98 13.46 15.18
C LEU A 67 4.71 13.52 16.52
N GLN A 68 5.40 14.63 16.82
CA GLN A 68 6.08 14.82 18.11
C GLN A 68 5.12 14.80 19.30
N THR A 69 3.93 15.41 19.13
CA THR A 69 2.92 15.49 20.20
C THR A 69 2.27 14.14 20.48
N THR A 70 2.03 13.35 19.44
CA THR A 70 1.28 12.09 19.54
C THR A 70 2.17 10.86 19.73
N GLY A 71 3.42 10.92 19.27
CA GLY A 71 4.33 9.78 19.25
C GLY A 71 4.00 8.73 18.18
N LEU A 72 3.09 9.04 17.24
CA LEU A 72 2.76 8.15 16.12
C LEU A 72 3.94 8.00 15.17
N LYS A 73 4.00 6.84 14.52
CA LYS A 73 4.92 6.57 13.43
C LYS A 73 4.30 6.98 12.09
N VAL A 74 5.16 7.11 11.08
CA VAL A 74 4.73 7.16 9.68
C VAL A 74 5.06 5.82 9.05
N LEU A 75 4.06 5.13 8.49
CA LEU A 75 4.28 3.83 7.87
C LEU A 75 4.83 4.00 6.45
N ASP A 76 4.08 4.76 5.65
CA ASP A 76 4.31 4.94 4.23
C ASP A 76 3.82 6.31 3.71
N VAL A 77 4.16 6.62 2.46
CA VAL A 77 3.70 7.82 1.74
C VAL A 77 2.80 7.43 0.57
N GLU A 78 1.60 8.01 0.52
CA GLU A 78 0.65 7.90 -0.60
C GLU A 78 0.79 9.07 -1.58
N LEU A 79 0.46 8.94 -2.87
CA LEU A 79 0.53 7.77 -3.75
C LEU A 79 1.08 8.28 -5.08
N ALA A 80 2.20 7.75 -5.56
CA ALA A 80 2.70 8.06 -6.90
C ALA A 80 1.88 7.32 -7.97
N ARG A 81 1.70 7.97 -9.12
CA ARG A 81 1.05 7.37 -10.28
C ARG A 81 1.97 7.36 -11.48
N ILE A 82 2.10 6.20 -12.11
CA ILE A 82 2.67 6.09 -13.46
C ILE A 82 1.55 6.42 -14.46
N THR A 83 1.51 7.67 -14.91
CA THR A 83 0.73 8.14 -16.06
C THR A 83 1.62 8.26 -17.30
N GLU A 84 1.04 8.55 -18.48
CA GLU A 84 1.78 8.69 -19.73
C GLU A 84 2.83 9.82 -19.71
N ASP A 85 2.64 10.80 -18.83
CA ASP A 85 3.48 11.97 -18.58
C ASP A 85 4.26 11.87 -17.26
N CYS A 86 4.35 10.67 -16.67
CA CYS A 86 5.04 10.46 -15.40
C CYS A 86 6.50 10.92 -15.45
N ASP A 87 6.86 11.85 -14.56
CA ASP A 87 8.24 12.21 -14.25
C ASP A 87 8.56 11.70 -12.83
N PRO A 88 9.31 10.58 -12.69
CA PRO A 88 9.68 10.03 -11.38
C PRO A 88 10.35 11.05 -10.44
N ARG A 89 11.08 12.03 -10.98
CA ARG A 89 11.75 13.07 -10.17
C ARG A 89 10.78 14.00 -9.48
N SER A 90 9.54 14.10 -9.97
CA SER A 90 8.48 14.86 -9.30
C SER A 90 8.13 14.30 -7.92
N PHE A 91 8.48 13.04 -7.62
CA PHE A 91 8.22 12.40 -6.32
C PHE A 91 9.32 12.63 -5.29
N GLU A 92 10.48 13.18 -5.67
CA GLU A 92 11.66 13.32 -4.79
C GLU A 92 11.34 14.11 -3.51
N ALA A 93 10.64 15.23 -3.62
CA ALA A 93 10.29 16.05 -2.46
C ALA A 93 9.37 15.32 -1.46
N ALA A 94 8.46 14.47 -1.96
CA ALA A 94 7.61 13.65 -1.12
C ALA A 94 8.39 12.49 -0.47
N CYS A 95 9.36 11.90 -1.19
CA CYS A 95 10.27 10.89 -0.67
C CYS A 95 11.16 11.45 0.45
N GLU A 96 11.75 12.63 0.22
CA GLU A 96 12.60 13.31 1.19
C GLU A 96 11.83 13.60 2.48
N LEU A 97 10.62 14.19 2.35
CA LEU A 97 9.77 14.44 3.51
C LEU A 97 9.37 13.14 4.20
N GLY A 98 8.96 12.11 3.44
CA GLY A 98 8.61 10.80 3.97
C GLY A 98 9.74 10.21 4.82
N GLY A 99 10.95 10.15 4.26
CA GLY A 99 12.14 9.68 4.95
C GLY A 99 12.50 10.52 6.18
N GLU A 100 12.40 11.86 6.08
CA GLU A 100 12.61 12.76 7.24
C GLU A 100 11.64 12.46 8.38
N LEU A 101 10.38 12.15 8.06
CA LEU A 101 9.34 11.83 9.03
C LEU A 101 9.36 10.36 9.50
N GLY A 102 10.29 9.56 8.99
CA GLY A 102 10.50 8.16 9.39
C GLY A 102 9.59 7.15 8.69
N ALA A 103 8.97 7.52 7.56
CA ALA A 103 8.33 6.55 6.68
C ALA A 103 9.36 5.54 6.19
N THR A 104 8.92 4.31 5.91
CA THR A 104 9.79 3.24 5.40
C THR A 104 9.37 2.76 4.01
N ARG A 105 8.25 3.26 3.51
CA ARG A 105 7.62 2.82 2.27
C ARG A 105 6.99 3.98 1.52
N MET A 106 6.79 3.81 0.23
CA MET A 106 6.04 4.70 -0.64
C MET A 106 5.19 3.84 -1.57
N ILE A 107 3.93 4.22 -1.78
CA ILE A 107 3.05 3.48 -2.68
C ILE A 107 3.15 4.06 -4.09
N MET A 108 3.14 3.19 -5.09
CA MET A 108 3.03 3.55 -6.49
C MET A 108 1.99 2.68 -7.20
N SER A 109 1.26 3.22 -8.18
CA SER A 109 0.37 2.44 -9.04
C SER A 109 0.40 2.93 -10.49
N ALA A 110 0.13 2.06 -11.45
CA ALA A 110 0.17 2.40 -12.88
C ALA A 110 -1.22 2.67 -13.47
N TRP A 111 -1.34 3.75 -14.24
CA TRP A 111 -2.60 4.32 -14.75
C TRP A 111 -2.55 4.70 -16.23
N THR A 112 -1.54 4.25 -16.95
CA THR A 112 -1.41 4.44 -18.40
C THR A 112 -2.60 3.84 -19.17
N PRO A 113 -2.99 4.43 -20.31
CA PRO A 113 -4.20 4.04 -21.04
C PRO A 113 -4.01 2.81 -21.95
N THR A 114 -2.77 2.47 -22.31
CA THR A 114 -2.48 1.37 -23.25
C THR A 114 -2.04 0.10 -22.52
N ARG A 115 -1.71 -0.96 -23.26
CA ARG A 115 -1.30 -2.27 -22.71
C ARG A 115 0.07 -2.75 -23.23
N ASP A 116 0.65 -2.01 -24.16
CA ASP A 116 1.92 -2.27 -24.84
C ASP A 116 3.09 -1.41 -24.30
N ASP A 117 2.89 -0.88 -23.09
CA ASP A 117 3.73 0.09 -22.37
C ASP A 117 4.53 -0.54 -21.22
N ARG A 118 4.63 -1.87 -21.17
CA ARG A 118 5.31 -2.61 -20.10
C ARG A 118 6.68 -2.03 -19.76
N ASN A 119 7.52 -1.80 -20.76
CA ASN A 119 8.89 -1.30 -20.54
C ASN A 119 8.91 0.11 -19.94
N PHE A 120 7.98 0.99 -20.36
CA PHE A 120 7.83 2.31 -19.77
C PHE A 120 7.48 2.22 -18.27
N ILE A 121 6.56 1.32 -17.91
CA ILE A 121 6.18 1.11 -16.50
C ILE A 121 7.38 0.59 -15.69
N VAL A 122 8.15 -0.35 -16.24
CA VAL A 122 9.38 -0.87 -15.62
C VAL A 122 10.38 0.27 -15.40
N ASP A 123 10.66 1.08 -16.42
CA ASP A 123 11.62 2.18 -16.36
C ASP A 123 11.20 3.24 -15.32
N CYS A 124 9.92 3.67 -15.33
CA CYS A 124 9.41 4.64 -14.37
C CYS A 124 9.44 4.10 -12.93
N TYR A 125 9.08 2.83 -12.74
CA TYR A 125 9.12 2.19 -11.42
C TYR A 125 10.55 2.05 -10.93
N ALA A 126 11.48 1.65 -11.79
CA ALA A 126 12.90 1.52 -11.46
C ALA A 126 13.52 2.87 -11.06
N GLU A 127 13.30 3.93 -11.85
CA GLU A 127 13.80 5.27 -11.52
C GLU A 127 13.19 5.79 -10.21
N THR A 128 11.91 5.51 -9.95
CA THR A 128 11.28 5.87 -8.67
C THR A 128 11.92 5.15 -7.49
N CYS A 129 12.26 3.85 -7.64
CA CYS A 129 12.99 3.10 -6.61
C CYS A 129 14.37 3.71 -6.32
N GLU A 130 15.11 4.10 -7.38
CA GLU A 130 16.42 4.75 -7.25
C GLU A 130 16.35 6.09 -6.54
N ILE A 131 15.30 6.88 -6.79
CA ILE A 131 15.04 8.17 -6.11
C ILE A 131 14.66 7.95 -4.64
N ALA A 132 13.87 6.92 -4.34
CA ALA A 132 13.38 6.62 -3.00
C ALA A 132 14.47 6.03 -2.08
N ALA A 133 15.44 5.30 -2.64
CA ALA A 133 16.45 4.55 -1.90
C ALA A 133 17.32 5.42 -0.95
N PRO A 134 17.84 6.60 -1.33
CA PRO A 134 18.59 7.49 -0.43
C PRO A 134 17.81 7.95 0.81
N PHE A 135 16.48 7.94 0.74
CA PHE A 135 15.58 8.31 1.85
C PHE A 135 15.15 7.11 2.70
N GLY A 136 15.65 5.91 2.40
CA GLY A 136 15.35 4.69 3.14
C GLY A 136 13.96 4.11 2.88
N LEU A 137 13.34 4.46 1.74
CA LEU A 137 12.00 4.03 1.38
C LEU A 137 12.03 2.82 0.42
N SER A 138 11.18 1.82 0.68
CA SER A 138 10.73 0.90 -0.36
C SER A 138 9.71 1.59 -1.27
N VAL A 139 9.60 1.13 -2.51
CA VAL A 139 8.51 1.50 -3.42
C VAL A 139 7.63 0.28 -3.63
N ASP A 140 6.39 0.37 -3.17
CA ASP A 140 5.43 -0.73 -3.15
C ASP A 140 4.40 -0.55 -4.25
N LEU A 141 4.49 -1.40 -5.28
CA LEU A 141 3.62 -1.35 -6.44
C LEU A 141 2.25 -1.96 -6.10
N GLU A 142 1.21 -1.14 -6.18
CA GLU A 142 -0.18 -1.53 -6.02
C GLU A 142 -0.84 -1.78 -7.38
N PHE A 143 -1.75 -2.76 -7.44
CA PHE A 143 -2.48 -3.17 -8.65
C PHE A 143 -4.01 -3.00 -8.52
N PRO A 144 -4.56 -1.77 -8.49
CA PRO A 144 -6.00 -1.58 -8.47
C PRO A 144 -6.69 -2.25 -9.67
N SER A 145 -7.77 -2.99 -9.45
CA SER A 145 -8.44 -3.82 -10.47
C SER A 145 -8.94 -3.05 -11.71
N PHE A 146 -9.05 -1.72 -11.62
CA PHE A 146 -9.44 -0.83 -12.71
C PHE A 146 -8.31 0.07 -13.23
N SER A 147 -7.08 -0.19 -12.83
CA SER A 147 -5.86 0.49 -13.27
C SER A 147 -5.21 -0.22 -14.47
N ARG A 148 -3.96 0.18 -14.78
CA ARG A 148 -3.13 -0.47 -15.79
C ARG A 148 -2.71 -1.88 -15.37
N LEU A 149 -2.38 -2.12 -14.11
CA LEU A 149 -2.02 -3.44 -13.59
C LEU A 149 -3.21 -3.96 -12.78
N ARG A 150 -3.78 -5.09 -13.19
CA ARG A 150 -5.03 -5.63 -12.64
C ARG A 150 -4.84 -6.95 -11.92
N THR A 151 -3.70 -7.59 -12.07
CA THR A 151 -3.38 -8.87 -11.44
C THR A 151 -2.09 -8.80 -10.64
N LEU A 152 -1.96 -9.71 -9.68
CA LEU A 152 -0.74 -9.88 -8.90
C LEU A 152 0.46 -10.25 -9.79
N ASP A 153 0.23 -11.09 -10.81
CA ASP A 153 1.26 -11.46 -11.79
C ASP A 153 1.76 -10.26 -12.62
N GLU A 154 0.88 -9.34 -13.04
CA GLU A 154 1.28 -8.12 -13.75
C GLU A 154 2.17 -7.25 -12.84
N ALA A 155 1.82 -7.07 -11.57
CA ALA A 155 2.65 -6.33 -10.62
C ALA A 155 4.00 -7.01 -10.37
N LEU A 156 3.99 -8.33 -10.15
CA LEU A 156 5.21 -9.11 -9.92
C LEU A 156 6.16 -9.08 -11.12
N ASP A 157 5.64 -9.12 -12.34
CA ASP A 157 6.42 -8.99 -13.57
C ASP A 157 7.16 -7.64 -13.63
N ILE A 158 6.49 -6.53 -13.32
CA ILE A 158 7.12 -5.21 -13.28
C ILE A 158 8.19 -5.13 -12.19
N VAL A 159 7.87 -5.56 -10.96
CA VAL A 159 8.81 -5.51 -9.82
C VAL A 159 10.06 -6.34 -10.09
N ARG A 160 9.91 -7.55 -10.66
CA ARG A 160 11.05 -8.39 -11.02
C ARG A 160 11.87 -7.83 -12.18
N ALA A 161 11.21 -7.26 -13.18
CA ALA A 161 11.89 -6.72 -14.35
C ALA A 161 12.70 -5.44 -14.03
N ALA A 162 12.25 -4.65 -13.05
CA ALA A 162 12.97 -3.48 -12.58
C ALA A 162 14.23 -3.84 -11.76
N ASP A 163 14.24 -5.00 -11.10
CA ASP A 163 15.38 -5.55 -10.36
C ASP A 163 15.97 -4.57 -9.32
N GLN A 164 15.10 -3.86 -8.61
CA GLN A 164 15.48 -2.87 -7.60
C GLN A 164 15.45 -3.47 -6.19
N PRO A 165 16.48 -3.26 -5.36
CA PRO A 165 16.60 -3.90 -4.04
C PRO A 165 15.57 -3.38 -3.02
N ASN A 166 14.95 -2.23 -3.26
CA ASN A 166 13.90 -1.62 -2.45
C ASN A 166 12.52 -1.67 -3.14
N GLY A 167 12.36 -2.49 -4.19
CA GLY A 167 11.07 -2.70 -4.84
C GLY A 167 10.21 -3.72 -4.09
N GLY A 168 8.90 -3.50 -4.04
CA GLY A 168 7.94 -4.39 -3.41
C GLY A 168 6.54 -4.28 -3.99
N ILE A 169 5.61 -4.99 -3.38
CA ILE A 169 4.19 -5.05 -3.74
C ILE A 169 3.36 -4.75 -2.50
N LEU A 170 2.44 -3.80 -2.66
CA LEU A 170 1.33 -3.59 -1.75
C LEU A 170 0.16 -4.45 -2.20
N VAL A 171 -0.36 -5.26 -1.27
CA VAL A 171 -1.59 -6.03 -1.48
C VAL A 171 -2.75 -5.32 -0.79
N ASP A 172 -3.74 -4.88 -1.55
CA ASP A 172 -5.02 -4.39 -1.02
C ASP A 172 -6.06 -5.51 -1.04
N THR A 173 -6.69 -5.78 0.10
CA THR A 173 -7.70 -6.83 0.24
C THR A 173 -8.91 -6.61 -0.66
N LEU A 174 -9.29 -5.36 -0.93
CA LEU A 174 -10.36 -5.04 -1.87
C LEU A 174 -9.97 -5.45 -3.29
N TYR A 175 -8.76 -5.14 -3.73
CA TYR A 175 -8.33 -5.43 -5.10
C TYR A 175 -8.05 -6.93 -5.31
N LEU A 176 -7.60 -7.67 -4.29
CA LEU A 176 -7.59 -9.13 -4.36
C LEU A 176 -8.98 -9.70 -4.66
N HIS A 177 -10.01 -9.20 -3.95
CA HIS A 177 -11.40 -9.62 -4.15
C HIS A 177 -11.94 -9.23 -5.53
N LEU A 178 -11.79 -7.97 -5.92
CA LEU A 178 -12.29 -7.46 -7.20
C LEU A 178 -11.59 -8.10 -8.40
N SER A 179 -10.29 -8.40 -8.29
CA SER A 179 -9.53 -9.10 -9.32
C SER A 179 -9.68 -10.62 -9.28
N ARG A 180 -10.42 -11.19 -8.31
CA ARG A 180 -10.63 -12.63 -8.13
C ARG A 180 -9.32 -13.42 -8.02
N VAL A 181 -8.32 -12.83 -7.36
CA VAL A 181 -7.01 -13.47 -7.16
C VAL A 181 -7.21 -14.75 -6.36
N ASP A 182 -6.67 -15.88 -6.83
CA ASP A 182 -6.59 -17.07 -5.99
C ASP A 182 -5.57 -16.79 -4.89
N LEU A 183 -5.97 -16.90 -3.62
CA LEU A 183 -5.08 -16.62 -2.49
C LEU A 183 -3.82 -17.49 -2.51
N ALA A 184 -3.84 -18.65 -3.17
CA ALA A 184 -2.64 -19.46 -3.40
C ALA A 184 -1.55 -18.73 -4.22
N GLU A 185 -1.92 -17.77 -5.07
CA GLU A 185 -0.97 -16.94 -5.84
C GLU A 185 -0.04 -16.13 -4.93
N LEU A 186 -0.51 -15.72 -3.74
CA LEU A 186 0.33 -15.02 -2.75
C LEU A 186 1.56 -15.85 -2.38
N LEU A 187 1.46 -17.18 -2.37
CA LEU A 187 2.58 -18.08 -2.04
C LEU A 187 3.64 -18.16 -3.15
N HIS A 188 3.32 -17.76 -4.38
CA HIS A 188 4.27 -17.71 -5.50
C HIS A 188 5.09 -16.42 -5.55
N VAL A 189 4.64 -15.35 -4.90
CA VAL A 189 5.39 -14.09 -4.76
C VAL A 189 6.48 -14.26 -3.70
N PRO A 190 7.76 -13.96 -3.95
CA PRO A 190 8.80 -13.95 -2.91
C PRO A 190 8.38 -13.12 -1.68
N ALA A 191 8.64 -13.63 -0.48
CA ALA A 191 8.14 -13.03 0.77
C ALA A 191 8.71 -11.62 1.04
N ASP A 192 9.94 -11.38 0.57
CA ASP A 192 10.64 -10.10 0.64
C ASP A 192 10.07 -9.03 -0.30
N LEU A 193 9.22 -9.41 -1.26
CA LEU A 193 8.50 -8.47 -2.13
C LEU A 193 7.11 -8.10 -1.60
N LEU A 194 6.67 -8.65 -0.46
CA LEU A 194 5.35 -8.38 0.11
C LEU A 194 5.51 -7.58 1.40
N ASN A 195 5.36 -6.26 1.33
CA ASN A 195 5.78 -5.39 2.43
C ASN A 195 4.65 -5.04 3.42
N PHE A 196 3.40 -4.88 2.95
CA PHE A 196 2.25 -4.59 3.81
C PHE A 196 0.89 -4.79 3.13
N LEU A 197 -0.17 -4.69 3.92
CA LEU A 197 -1.56 -4.80 3.45
C LEU A 197 -2.31 -3.49 3.56
N HIS A 198 -3.08 -3.18 2.52
CA HIS A 198 -4.23 -2.30 2.61
C HIS A 198 -5.47 -3.10 3.02
N ILE A 199 -6.14 -2.65 4.07
CA ILE A 199 -7.21 -3.38 4.73
C ILE A 199 -8.54 -2.68 4.57
N SER A 200 -9.48 -3.39 3.94
CA SER A 200 -10.91 -3.11 4.00
C SER A 200 -11.72 -4.35 3.65
N ASP A 201 -13.03 -4.29 3.90
CA ASP A 201 -13.97 -5.32 3.49
C ASP A 201 -14.89 -4.81 2.36
N ALA A 202 -15.64 -5.71 1.74
CA ALA A 202 -16.60 -5.39 0.70
C ALA A 202 -17.83 -6.29 0.78
N LEU A 203 -18.99 -5.78 0.33
CA LEU A 203 -20.20 -6.60 0.21
C LEU A 203 -19.95 -7.80 -0.73
N PRO A 204 -20.67 -8.92 -0.52
CA PRO A 204 -20.62 -10.05 -1.44
C PRO A 204 -21.07 -9.63 -2.84
N GLY A 205 -20.39 -10.19 -3.84
CA GLY A 205 -20.49 -9.77 -5.23
C GLY A 205 -19.25 -8.99 -5.68
N ILE A 206 -19.08 -8.87 -6.98
CA ILE A 206 -17.99 -8.12 -7.60
C ILE A 206 -18.63 -7.15 -8.56
N ALA A 207 -18.23 -5.89 -8.51
CA ALA A 207 -18.74 -4.90 -9.44
C ALA A 207 -18.35 -5.28 -10.88
N ASP A 208 -19.35 -5.43 -11.74
CA ASP A 208 -19.13 -5.87 -13.13
C ASP A 208 -18.72 -4.72 -14.08
N THR A 209 -18.73 -3.48 -13.58
CA THR A 209 -18.37 -2.27 -14.35
C THR A 209 -17.21 -1.51 -13.72
N ARG A 210 -16.46 -0.78 -14.55
CA ARG A 210 -15.36 0.08 -14.09
C ARG A 210 -15.86 1.15 -13.11
N GLU A 211 -16.99 1.76 -13.42
CA GLU A 211 -17.62 2.79 -12.59
C GLU A 211 -18.04 2.23 -11.23
N GLY A 212 -18.60 1.01 -11.21
CA GLY A 212 -18.97 0.33 -9.97
C GLY A 212 -17.76 -0.02 -9.10
N MET A 213 -16.67 -0.49 -9.71
CA MET A 213 -15.41 -0.74 -8.99
C MET A 213 -14.83 0.54 -8.39
N ILE A 214 -14.83 1.64 -9.15
CA ILE A 214 -14.35 2.94 -8.68
C ILE A 214 -15.20 3.45 -7.51
N GLN A 215 -16.53 3.41 -7.64
CA GLN A 215 -17.44 3.82 -6.58
C GLN A 215 -17.20 3.00 -5.30
N LEU A 216 -17.08 1.68 -5.43
CA LEU A 216 -16.80 0.82 -4.28
C LEU A 216 -15.48 1.18 -3.61
N ALA A 217 -14.41 1.29 -4.41
CA ALA A 217 -13.06 1.56 -3.92
C ALA A 217 -12.91 2.94 -3.27
N ARG A 218 -13.73 3.93 -3.66
CA ARG A 218 -13.63 5.32 -3.21
C ARG A 218 -14.69 5.75 -2.20
N ASP A 219 -15.82 5.06 -2.10
CA ASP A 219 -16.96 5.57 -1.33
C ASP A 219 -17.68 4.53 -0.47
N ALA A 220 -17.45 3.23 -0.69
CA ALA A 220 -18.31 2.19 -0.11
C ALA A 220 -17.55 0.97 0.44
N ARG A 221 -16.28 1.13 0.81
CA ARG A 221 -15.55 0.06 1.53
C ARG A 221 -16.20 -0.19 2.90
N LEU A 222 -16.15 -1.43 3.37
CA LEU A 222 -16.78 -1.87 4.62
C LEU A 222 -15.74 -2.16 5.72
N TYR A 223 -16.18 -2.15 6.98
CA TYR A 223 -15.31 -2.57 8.08
C TYR A 223 -15.02 -4.07 7.99
N PRO A 224 -13.79 -4.53 8.30
CA PRO A 224 -13.47 -5.94 8.37
C PRO A 224 -14.49 -6.73 9.20
N GLY A 225 -15.08 -7.76 8.60
CA GLY A 225 -16.09 -8.64 9.21
C GLY A 225 -17.54 -8.24 8.93
N GLU A 226 -17.78 -7.15 8.19
CA GLU A 226 -19.12 -6.80 7.70
C GLU A 226 -19.37 -7.25 6.25
N GLY A 227 -18.32 -7.69 5.55
CA GLY A 227 -18.37 -8.13 4.17
C GLY A 227 -18.02 -9.60 4.01
N CYS A 228 -17.33 -9.92 2.92
CA CYS A 228 -17.05 -11.29 2.49
C CYS A 228 -15.56 -11.60 2.29
N ILE A 229 -14.63 -10.67 2.57
CA ILE A 229 -13.21 -10.90 2.34
C ILE A 229 -12.64 -11.92 3.35
N ASP A 230 -11.94 -12.93 2.84
CA ASP A 230 -11.26 -13.96 3.64
C ASP A 230 -9.93 -13.45 4.21
N PHE A 231 -10.01 -12.64 5.26
CA PHE A 231 -8.82 -12.10 5.92
C PHE A 231 -7.93 -13.19 6.53
N ALA A 232 -8.51 -14.29 7.01
CA ALA A 232 -7.73 -15.37 7.58
C ALA A 232 -6.86 -16.03 6.51
N GLY A 233 -7.47 -16.40 5.38
CA GLY A 233 -6.77 -16.98 4.24
C GLY A 233 -5.68 -16.07 3.67
N ILE A 234 -5.92 -14.75 3.64
CA ILE A 234 -4.92 -13.75 3.21
C ILE A 234 -3.76 -13.68 4.20
N ILE A 235 -4.05 -13.42 5.49
CA ILE A 235 -3.01 -13.20 6.52
C ILE A 235 -2.12 -14.44 6.69
N GLU A 236 -2.69 -15.64 6.64
CA GLU A 236 -1.94 -16.90 6.74
C GLU A 236 -0.90 -17.07 5.62
N ARG A 237 -1.15 -16.50 4.42
CA ARG A 237 -0.30 -16.65 3.22
C ARG A 237 0.64 -15.46 2.99
N MET A 238 0.35 -14.32 3.61
CA MET A 238 1.27 -13.18 3.65
C MET A 238 2.43 -13.45 4.63
N PRO A 239 3.62 -12.89 4.43
CA PRO A 239 4.63 -12.81 5.50
C PRO A 239 4.12 -11.95 6.67
N PRO A 240 4.80 -11.96 7.83
CA PRO A 240 4.52 -10.99 8.89
C PRO A 240 4.74 -9.56 8.38
N VAL A 241 3.66 -8.78 8.30
CA VAL A 241 3.66 -7.41 7.76
C VAL A 241 2.76 -6.50 8.60
N ASP A 242 2.90 -5.19 8.40
CA ASP A 242 2.01 -4.19 8.98
C ASP A 242 0.70 -4.07 8.19
N TYR A 243 -0.31 -3.46 8.82
CA TYR A 243 -1.63 -3.26 8.26
C TYR A 243 -1.95 -1.77 8.15
N SER A 244 -2.10 -1.26 6.93
CA SER A 244 -2.66 0.08 6.70
C SER A 244 -4.15 -0.05 6.39
N ILE A 245 -5.00 0.62 7.16
CA ILE A 245 -6.45 0.57 6.96
C ILE A 245 -6.84 1.64 5.95
N GLU A 246 -7.07 1.21 4.70
CA GLU A 246 -7.57 2.01 3.59
C GLU A 246 -9.05 1.70 3.35
N LEU A 247 -9.92 2.54 3.92
CA LEU A 247 -11.33 2.26 4.06
C LEU A 247 -12.18 3.52 3.89
N PRO A 248 -12.21 4.12 2.68
CA PRO A 248 -13.12 5.21 2.43
C PRO A 248 -14.58 4.73 2.46
N ASN A 249 -15.40 5.43 3.27
CA ASN A 249 -16.84 5.26 3.28
C ASN A 249 -17.56 6.59 3.55
N GLN A 250 -18.03 7.24 2.48
CA GLN A 250 -18.56 8.60 2.57
C GLN A 250 -19.81 8.70 3.45
N SER A 251 -20.69 7.70 3.39
CA SER A 251 -21.90 7.64 4.22
C SER A 251 -21.55 7.60 5.70
N ARG A 252 -20.57 6.76 6.10
CA ARG A 252 -20.14 6.63 7.48
C ARG A 252 -19.39 7.85 7.98
N VAL A 253 -18.56 8.45 7.14
CA VAL A 253 -17.89 9.71 7.47
C VAL A 253 -18.92 10.82 7.72
N THR A 254 -19.97 10.90 6.90
CA THR A 254 -21.04 11.91 7.04
C THR A 254 -21.86 11.69 8.32
N GLU A 255 -22.12 10.43 8.68
CA GLU A 255 -22.91 10.08 9.87
C GLU A 255 -22.10 10.18 11.18
N LEU A 256 -20.86 9.69 11.18
CA LEU A 256 -20.05 9.48 12.38
C LEU A 256 -18.98 10.57 12.60
N GLY A 257 -18.61 11.28 11.54
CA GLY A 257 -17.40 12.10 11.50
C GLY A 257 -16.12 11.26 11.40
N PHE A 258 -15.00 11.93 11.15
CA PHE A 258 -13.71 11.27 10.89
C PHE A 258 -13.21 10.40 12.05
N GLU A 259 -13.27 10.91 13.28
CA GLU A 259 -12.65 10.23 14.41
C GLU A 259 -13.37 8.92 14.78
N GLU A 260 -14.70 8.95 14.83
CA GLU A 260 -15.45 7.73 15.14
C GLU A 260 -15.41 6.73 13.99
N HIS A 261 -15.38 7.21 12.73
CA HIS A 261 -15.15 6.33 11.58
C HIS A 261 -13.79 5.61 11.69
N ALA A 262 -12.69 6.35 11.89
CA ALA A 262 -11.35 5.78 12.05
C ALA A 262 -11.26 4.83 13.25
N ARG A 263 -11.86 5.18 14.40
CA ARG A 263 -11.92 4.29 15.57
C ARG A 263 -12.60 2.97 15.27
N ARG A 264 -13.72 2.99 14.54
CA ARG A 264 -14.43 1.76 14.16
C ARG A 264 -13.65 0.93 13.15
N CYS A 265 -13.00 1.55 12.16
CA CYS A 265 -12.09 0.88 11.25
C CYS A 265 -11.08 0.02 12.01
N LEU A 266 -10.37 0.61 12.98
CA LEU A 266 -9.38 -0.08 13.79
C LEU A 266 -9.97 -1.20 14.67
N GLN A 267 -11.08 -0.91 15.37
CA GLN A 267 -11.72 -1.89 16.26
C GLN A 267 -12.20 -3.12 15.51
N HIS A 268 -12.80 -2.93 14.33
CA HIS A 268 -13.23 -4.03 13.48
C HIS A 268 -12.04 -4.83 12.95
N ALA A 269 -11.00 -4.18 12.45
CA ALA A 269 -9.79 -4.87 12.00
C ALA A 269 -9.17 -5.73 13.11
N LYS A 270 -8.95 -5.16 14.31
CA LYS A 270 -8.39 -5.90 15.46
C LYS A 270 -9.30 -7.05 15.91
N ARG A 271 -10.62 -6.86 15.91
CA ARG A 271 -11.59 -7.91 16.29
C ARG A 271 -11.60 -9.05 15.27
N THR A 272 -11.63 -8.72 13.99
CA THR A 272 -11.77 -9.69 12.89
C THR A 272 -10.49 -10.51 12.70
N PHE A 273 -9.32 -9.89 12.84
CA PHE A 273 -8.05 -10.60 12.65
C PHE A 273 -7.67 -11.41 13.88
N GLY A 274 -8.02 -10.92 15.08
CA GLY A 274 -7.78 -11.61 16.35
C GLY A 274 -6.35 -12.14 16.48
N HIS A 275 -6.23 -13.46 16.54
CA HIS A 275 -4.95 -14.16 16.69
C HIS A 275 -4.41 -14.76 15.39
N VAL A 276 -5.04 -14.52 14.24
CA VAL A 276 -4.53 -15.01 12.94
C VAL A 276 -3.17 -14.37 12.67
N ARG A 277 -2.20 -15.19 12.26
CA ARG A 277 -0.83 -14.79 11.94
C ARG A 277 -0.39 -15.47 10.66
N SER A 278 0.70 -14.99 10.08
CA SER A 278 1.36 -15.65 8.96
C SER A 278 1.69 -17.10 9.30
N GLU A 279 1.29 -18.02 8.42
CA GLU A 279 1.71 -19.43 8.40
C GLU A 279 2.69 -19.71 7.26
N ARG A 280 3.09 -18.65 6.55
CA ARG A 280 3.97 -18.72 5.41
C ARG A 280 5.35 -19.24 5.84
N ARG A 281 5.75 -20.38 5.29
CA ARG A 281 7.11 -20.92 5.49
C ARG A 281 8.10 -20.11 4.67
N THR A 282 9.10 -19.55 5.32
CA THR A 282 10.28 -18.97 4.65
C THR A 282 11.16 -20.12 4.17
N HIS A 283 10.94 -20.63 2.96
CA HIS A 283 11.92 -21.51 2.32
C HIS A 283 12.86 -20.64 1.47
N PRO A 284 14.17 -20.57 1.76
CA PRO A 284 15.10 -20.01 0.79
C PRO A 284 15.04 -20.88 -0.47
N ILE A 285 14.68 -20.28 -1.60
CA ILE A 285 14.78 -20.94 -2.90
C ILE A 285 16.29 -21.17 -3.11
N PRO A 286 16.77 -22.42 -3.23
CA PRO A 286 18.17 -22.66 -3.52
C PRO A 286 18.48 -22.04 -4.88
N LEU A 287 19.46 -21.14 -4.92
CA LEU A 287 20.07 -20.70 -6.17
C LEU A 287 20.45 -21.97 -6.93
N GLN A 288 19.82 -22.22 -8.08
CA GLN A 288 20.25 -23.29 -8.96
C GLN A 288 21.67 -22.94 -9.41
N GLU A 289 22.66 -23.59 -8.81
CA GLU A 289 24.02 -23.59 -9.35
C GLU A 289 23.93 -24.11 -10.78
N SER A 290 24.23 -23.23 -11.74
CA SER A 290 24.40 -23.61 -13.12
C SER A 290 25.55 -24.61 -13.19
N THR A 291 25.25 -25.90 -13.23
CA THR A 291 26.23 -26.91 -13.59
C THR A 291 26.57 -26.71 -15.06
N GLN A 292 27.56 -25.86 -15.33
CA GLN A 292 28.34 -25.92 -16.56
C GLN A 292 29.08 -27.26 -16.54
N THR A 293 28.49 -28.28 -17.15
CA THR A 293 29.23 -29.46 -17.58
C THR A 293 30.07 -29.06 -18.78
N ASP A 294 31.37 -28.86 -18.54
CA ASP A 294 32.40 -28.82 -19.58
C ASP A 294 32.35 -30.12 -20.38
N GLY A 295 31.71 -30.05 -21.55
CA GLY A 295 31.73 -31.10 -22.54
C GLY A 295 33.05 -31.11 -23.29
N GLN A 296 34.07 -31.75 -22.72
CA GLN A 296 35.17 -32.29 -23.52
C GLN A 296 34.60 -33.28 -24.55
N ARG A 297 34.75 -32.97 -25.84
CA ARG A 297 34.85 -34.00 -26.89
C ARG A 297 36.03 -33.74 -27.79
N ALA A 298 36.95 -34.69 -27.71
CA ALA A 298 38.09 -34.89 -28.58
C ALA A 298 37.64 -35.53 -29.91
N TYR A 299 38.46 -35.25 -30.94
CA TYR A 299 38.52 -35.77 -32.31
C TYR A 299 37.52 -35.22 -33.32
#